data_AF-A0A399HVZ9-F1
#
_entry.id   AF-A0A399HVZ9-F1
#
_cell.length_a   1.000
_cell.length_b   1.000
_cell.length_c   1.000
_cell.angle_alpha   90.00
_cell.angle_beta   90.00
_cell.angle_gamma   90.00
#
_symmetry.space_group_name_H-M   'P 1'
#
loop_
_entity.id
_entity.type
_entity.pdbx_description
1 polymer ?
#
loop_
_entity_poly.entity_id
_entity_poly.type
_entity_poly.pdbx_seq_one_letter_code
_entity_poly.pdbx_strand_id
1 'polypeptide(L)'
;MFVEPRPLHAVERRRRETINEGINELAKIVPGCEKNKGSILQRAVQFITQLKENEQQNIEKWTLEKLLTEQAITELSASCDKFKAECQRAWDECQIYKRACENNGILPDEIKERQENGEQTGANPM
;
A
#
# COMPACT_ATOMS: atom_id res chain seq x y z
N MET A 1 -73.28 -3.59 9.91
CA MET A 1 -72.63 -4.90 9.70
C MET A 1 -71.13 -4.64 9.59
N PHE A 2 -70.39 -4.73 10.69
CA PHE A 2 -68.93 -4.61 10.69
C PHE A 2 -68.36 -5.99 10.36
N VAL A 3 -67.81 -6.14 9.17
CA VAL A 3 -67.11 -7.37 8.78
C VAL A 3 -65.68 -7.22 9.32
N GLU A 4 -65.32 -7.98 10.35
CA GLU A 4 -63.92 -8.04 10.79
C GLU A 4 -63.03 -8.53 9.62
N PRO A 5 -61.91 -7.84 9.33
CA PRO A 5 -61.05 -8.24 8.24
C PRO A 5 -60.43 -9.61 8.53
N ARG A 6 -60.66 -10.57 7.62
CA ARG A 6 -60.12 -11.94 7.71
C ARG A 6 -58.60 -11.92 7.94
N PRO A 7 -58.05 -12.75 8.84
CA PRO A 7 -56.63 -12.74 9.24
C PRO A 7 -55.64 -12.93 8.07
N LEU A 8 -56.05 -13.63 7.02
CA LEU A 8 -55.27 -13.80 5.78
C LEU A 8 -54.94 -12.46 5.11
N HIS A 9 -55.81 -11.45 5.20
CA HIS A 9 -55.54 -10.12 4.64
C HIS A 9 -54.46 -9.36 5.42
N ALA A 10 -54.41 -9.53 6.75
CA ALA A 10 -53.41 -8.89 7.59
C ALA A 10 -52.02 -9.46 7.33
N VAL A 11 -51.92 -10.78 7.16
CA VAL A 11 -50.67 -11.48 6.83
C VAL A 11 -50.13 -11.02 5.47
N GLU A 12 -50.98 -10.96 4.44
CA GLU A 12 -50.58 -10.52 3.10
C GLU A 12 -50.14 -9.05 3.10
N ARG A 13 -50.86 -8.20 3.84
CA ARG A 13 -50.49 -6.79 3.98
C ARG A 13 -49.11 -6.63 4.59
N ARG A 14 -48.83 -7.34 5.69
CA ARG A 14 -47.54 -7.28 6.37
C ARG A 14 -46.40 -7.76 5.47
N ARG A 15 -46.61 -8.84 4.71
CA ARG A 15 -45.65 -9.31 3.70
C ARG A 15 -45.34 -8.21 2.67
N ARG A 16 -46.37 -7.54 2.18
CA ARG A 16 -46.23 -6.46 1.19
C ARG A 16 -45.50 -5.25 1.75
N GLU A 17 -45.76 -4.88 3.01
CA GLU A 17 -45.05 -3.81 3.71
C GLU A 17 -43.55 -4.13 3.81
N THR A 18 -43.19 -5.33 4.27
CA THR A 18 -41.78 -5.78 4.35
C THR A 18 -41.08 -5.78 2.99
N ILE A 19 -41.74 -6.27 1.92
CA ILE A 19 -41.15 -6.23 0.57
C ILE A 19 -40.90 -4.78 0.12
N ASN A 20 -41.84 -3.87 0.39
CA ASN A 20 -41.71 -2.47 0.02
C ASN A 20 -40.58 -1.77 0.78
N GLU A 21 -40.44 -2.07 2.07
CA GLU A 21 -39.33 -1.60 2.89
C GLU A 21 -38.00 -2.07 2.29
N GLY A 22 -37.87 -3.37 1.96
CA GLY A 22 -36.65 -3.90 1.33
C GLY A 22 -36.30 -3.22 0.00
N ILE A 23 -37.29 -2.97 -0.85
CA ILE A 23 -37.06 -2.25 -2.12
C ILE A 23 -36.62 -0.80 -1.87
N ASN A 24 -37.20 -0.14 -0.88
CA ASN A 24 -36.82 1.23 -0.54
C ASN A 24 -35.41 1.31 0.07
N GLU A 25 -34.96 0.31 0.84
CA GLU A 25 -33.59 0.26 1.33
C GLU A 25 -32.58 0.06 0.18
N LEU A 26 -32.90 -0.79 -0.80
CA LEU A 26 -32.06 -0.95 -2.00
C LEU A 26 -31.88 0.39 -2.74
N ALA A 27 -32.94 1.19 -2.86
CA ALA A 27 -32.89 2.48 -3.54
C ALA A 27 -31.97 3.52 -2.87
N LYS A 28 -31.63 3.35 -1.59
CA LYS A 28 -30.71 4.27 -0.88
C LYS A 28 -29.25 4.02 -1.22
N ILE A 29 -28.88 2.78 -1.53
CA ILE A 29 -27.49 2.36 -1.75
C ILE A 29 -27.16 2.15 -3.23
N VAL A 30 -28.17 1.91 -4.07
CA VAL A 30 -27.99 1.70 -5.51
C VAL A 30 -28.05 3.05 -6.22
N PRO A 31 -26.97 3.50 -6.89
CA PRO A 31 -26.94 4.79 -7.56
C PRO A 31 -27.87 4.82 -8.78
N GLY A 32 -28.40 6.00 -9.10
CA GLY A 32 -29.20 6.20 -10.32
C GLY A 32 -30.55 5.50 -10.31
N CYS A 33 -31.09 5.16 -9.13
CA CYS A 33 -32.43 4.60 -9.01
C CYS A 33 -33.51 5.67 -9.18
N GLU A 34 -34.57 5.31 -9.91
CA GLU A 34 -35.80 6.09 -9.99
C GLU A 34 -36.82 5.65 -8.93
N LYS A 35 -37.99 6.31 -8.87
CA LYS A 35 -39.06 6.00 -7.90
C LYS A 35 -39.82 4.69 -8.18
N ASN A 36 -39.59 4.04 -9.32
CA ASN A 36 -40.28 2.81 -9.71
C ASN A 36 -39.58 1.56 -9.13
N LYS A 37 -40.33 0.73 -8.40
CA LYS A 37 -39.86 -0.54 -7.81
C LYS A 37 -39.20 -1.48 -8.83
N GLY A 38 -39.75 -1.58 -10.04
CA GLY A 38 -39.15 -2.42 -11.09
C GLY A 38 -37.78 -1.90 -11.55
N SER A 39 -37.66 -0.59 -11.70
CA SER A 39 -36.40 0.09 -12.06
C SER A 39 -35.34 -0.08 -10.95
N ILE A 40 -35.74 0.09 -9.68
CA ILE A 40 -34.86 -0.12 -8.52
C ILE A 40 -34.30 -1.55 -8.52
N LEU A 41 -35.14 -2.56 -8.72
CA LEU A 41 -34.70 -3.96 -8.75
C LEU A 41 -33.74 -4.23 -9.91
N GLN A 42 -34.05 -3.72 -11.11
CA GLN A 42 -33.17 -3.89 -12.28
C GLN A 42 -31.82 -3.22 -12.08
N ARG A 43 -31.80 -2.01 -11.52
CA ARG A 43 -30.56 -1.28 -11.19
C ARG A 43 -29.77 -1.95 -10.08
N ALA A 44 -30.44 -2.51 -9.07
CA ALA A 44 -29.76 -3.27 -8.02
C ALA A 44 -29.01 -4.47 -8.61
N VAL A 45 -29.63 -5.23 -9.51
CA VAL A 45 -28.99 -6.35 -10.19
C VAL A 45 -27.75 -5.89 -10.98
N GLN A 46 -27.89 -4.84 -11.78
CA GLN A 46 -26.77 -4.30 -12.56
C GLN A 46 -25.63 -3.81 -11.67
N PHE A 47 -25.96 -3.09 -10.59
CA PHE A 47 -24.96 -2.57 -9.67
C PHE A 47 -24.23 -3.68 -8.94
N ILE A 48 -24.93 -4.74 -8.51
CA ILE A 48 -24.29 -5.93 -7.91
C ILE A 48 -23.34 -6.60 -8.90
N THR A 49 -23.73 -6.74 -10.17
CA THR A 49 -22.85 -7.28 -11.22
C THR A 49 -21.61 -6.41 -11.40
N GLN A 50 -21.77 -5.10 -11.50
CA GLN A 50 -20.65 -4.15 -11.60
C GLN A 50 -19.75 -4.20 -10.38
N LEU A 51 -20.29 -4.30 -9.17
CA LEU A 51 -19.50 -4.43 -7.96
C LEU A 51 -18.65 -5.71 -7.97
N LYS A 52 -19.20 -6.83 -8.45
CA LYS A 52 -18.46 -8.09 -8.62
C LYS A 52 -17.35 -7.98 -9.67
N GLU A 53 -17.63 -7.35 -10.80
CA GLU A 53 -16.62 -7.11 -11.85
C GLU A 53 -15.50 -6.18 -11.34
N ASN A 54 -15.86 -5.12 -10.62
CA ASN A 54 -14.90 -4.21 -10.01
C ASN A 54 -14.06 -4.89 -8.93
N GLU A 55 -14.66 -5.76 -8.11
CA GLU A 55 -13.94 -6.55 -7.11
C GLU A 55 -12.88 -7.43 -7.78
N GLN A 56 -13.25 -8.15 -8.86
CA GLN A 56 -12.32 -8.97 -9.62
C GLN A 56 -11.16 -8.14 -10.20
N GLN A 57 -11.46 -6.99 -10.83
CA GLN A 57 -10.44 -6.09 -11.37
C GLN A 57 -9.52 -5.52 -10.29
N ASN A 58 -10.06 -5.19 -9.11
CA ASN A 58 -9.26 -4.69 -7.99
C ASN A 58 -8.31 -5.76 -7.44
N ILE A 59 -8.77 -7.01 -7.35
CA ILE A 59 -7.93 -8.15 -6.95
C ILE A 59 -6.79 -8.34 -7.95
N GLU A 60 -7.09 -8.32 -9.25
CA GLU A 60 -6.08 -8.47 -10.31
C GLU A 60 -5.05 -7.34 -10.27
N LYS A 61 -5.51 -6.08 -10.18
CA LYS A 61 -4.65 -4.91 -10.06
C LYS A 61 -3.74 -4.99 -8.85
N TRP A 62 -4.30 -5.27 -7.67
CA TRP A 62 -3.53 -5.34 -6.44
C TRP A 62 -2.52 -6.50 -6.46
N THR A 63 -2.91 -7.64 -7.04
CA THR A 63 -2.02 -8.78 -7.22
C THR A 63 -0.82 -8.41 -8.10
N LEU A 64 -1.06 -7.72 -9.21
CA LEU A 64 0.00 -7.27 -10.11
C LEU A 64 0.93 -6.26 -9.42
N GLU A 65 0.37 -5.24 -8.76
CA GLU A 65 1.14 -4.23 -8.03
C GLU A 65 2.01 -4.85 -6.92
N LYS A 66 1.46 -5.83 -6.20
CA LYS A 66 2.20 -6.60 -5.17
C LYS A 66 3.38 -7.34 -5.79
N LEU A 67 3.16 -8.10 -6.86
CA LEU A 67 4.22 -8.87 -7.53
C LEU A 67 5.35 -7.97 -8.05
N LEU A 68 5.00 -6.84 -8.68
CA LEU A 68 5.98 -5.88 -9.18
C LEU A 68 6.80 -5.24 -8.05
N THR A 69 6.14 -4.91 -6.93
CA THR A 69 6.81 -4.34 -5.76
C THR A 69 7.72 -5.37 -5.09
N GLU A 70 7.27 -6.63 -4.96
CA GLU A 70 8.09 -7.72 -4.42
C GLU A 70 9.33 -7.99 -5.28
N GLN A 71 9.19 -7.94 -6.61
CA GLN A 71 10.32 -8.04 -7.54
C GLN A 71 11.31 -6.88 -7.35
N ALA A 72 10.81 -5.64 -7.31
CA ALA A 72 11.66 -4.46 -7.10
C ALA A 72 12.39 -4.48 -5.75
N ILE A 73 11.73 -4.94 -4.68
CA ILE A 73 12.35 -5.13 -3.36
C ILE A 73 13.47 -6.16 -3.44
N THR A 74 13.24 -7.27 -4.13
CA THR A 74 14.24 -8.34 -4.29
C THR A 74 15.48 -7.83 -5.04
N GLU A 75 15.27 -7.12 -6.15
CA GLU A 75 16.35 -6.52 -6.94
C GLU A 75 17.14 -5.47 -6.14
N LEU A 76 16.44 -4.60 -5.42
CA LEU A 76 17.07 -3.57 -4.59
C LEU A 76 17.87 -4.19 -3.44
N SER A 77 17.33 -5.23 -2.80
CA SER A 77 18.01 -5.95 -1.72
C SER A 77 19.28 -6.61 -2.23
N ALA A 78 19.21 -7.30 -3.38
CA ALA A 78 20.39 -7.90 -4.01
C ALA A 78 21.45 -6.86 -4.39
N SER A 79 21.03 -5.71 -4.91
CA SER A 79 21.94 -4.60 -5.22
C SER A 79 22.61 -4.03 -3.96
N CYS A 80 21.85 -3.89 -2.87
CA CYS A 80 22.36 -3.44 -1.58
C CYS A 80 23.40 -4.40 -0.99
N ASP A 81 23.13 -5.71 -1.05
CA ASP A 81 24.06 -6.73 -0.56
C ASP A 81 25.35 -6.78 -1.38
N LYS A 82 25.24 -6.65 -2.70
CA LYS A 82 26.40 -6.53 -3.59
C LYS A 82 27.24 -5.29 -3.24
N PHE A 83 26.58 -4.14 -3.08
CA PHE A 83 27.26 -2.91 -2.73
C PHE A 83 27.98 -3.00 -1.38
N LYS A 84 27.33 -3.57 -0.35
CA LYS A 84 27.97 -3.81 0.96
C LYS A 84 29.21 -4.69 0.83
N ALA A 85 29.15 -5.75 0.02
CA ALA A 85 30.29 -6.63 -0.21
C ALA A 85 31.45 -5.92 -0.93
N GLU A 86 31.15 -5.06 -1.90
CA GLU A 86 32.15 -4.24 -2.61
C GLU A 86 32.79 -3.21 -1.67
N CYS A 87 31.99 -2.52 -0.84
CA CYS A 87 32.50 -1.60 0.18
C CYS A 87 33.40 -2.31 1.19
N GLN A 88 33.02 -3.49 1.67
CA GLN A 88 33.84 -4.27 2.60
C GLN A 88 35.18 -4.65 1.96
N ARG A 89 35.16 -5.10 0.70
CA ARG A 89 36.39 -5.45 -0.02
C ARG A 89 37.31 -4.24 -0.20
N ALA A 90 36.76 -3.10 -0.63
CA ALA A 90 37.53 -1.87 -0.78
C ALA A 90 38.11 -1.41 0.58
N TRP A 91 37.33 -1.54 1.65
CA TRP A 91 37.81 -1.23 3.00
C TRP A 91 38.97 -2.14 3.43
N ASP A 92 38.84 -3.45 3.25
CA ASP A 92 39.89 -4.42 3.57
C ASP A 92 41.18 -4.13 2.79
N GLU A 93 41.06 -3.78 1.51
CA GLU A 93 42.18 -3.39 0.66
C GLU A 93 42.84 -2.09 1.16
N CYS A 94 42.06 -1.07 1.51
CA CYS A 94 42.59 0.15 2.14
C CYS A 94 43.32 -0.16 3.45
N GLN A 95 42.84 -1.10 4.27
CA GLN A 95 43.53 -1.50 5.51
C GLN A 95 44.88 -2.18 5.22
N ILE A 96 44.96 -3.00 4.17
CA ILE A 96 46.23 -3.63 3.76
C ILE A 96 47.26 -2.56 3.40
N TYR A 97 46.88 -1.61 2.53
CA TYR A 97 47.78 -0.52 2.13
C TYR A 97 48.14 0.39 3.31
N LYS A 98 47.18 0.72 4.18
CA LYS A 98 47.43 1.50 5.39
C LYS A 98 48.50 0.83 6.26
N ARG A 99 48.35 -0.47 6.55
CA ARG A 99 49.34 -1.23 7.33
C ARG A 99 50.71 -1.27 6.63
N ALA A 100 50.74 -1.41 5.31
CA ALA A 100 51.98 -1.38 4.56
C ALA A 100 52.69 -0.03 4.68
N CYS A 101 51.97 1.09 4.57
CA CYS A 101 52.50 2.43 4.78
C CYS A 101 53.03 2.61 6.21
N GLU A 102 52.24 2.24 7.22
CA GLU A 102 52.63 2.30 8.64
C GLU A 102 53.92 1.51 8.91
N ASN A 103 54.02 0.29 8.40
CA ASN A 103 55.20 -0.57 8.56
C ASN A 103 56.47 0.03 7.90
N ASN A 104 56.30 0.86 6.87
CA ASN A 104 57.39 1.55 6.18
C ASN A 104 57.60 2.99 6.67
N GLY A 105 56.88 3.43 7.71
CA GLY A 105 56.95 4.81 8.22
C GLY A 105 56.45 5.86 7.23
N ILE A 106 55.64 5.48 6.24
CA ILE A 106 55.08 6.38 5.24
C ILE A 106 53.77 6.94 5.76
N LEU A 107 53.71 8.26 5.95
CA LEU A 107 52.48 9.00 6.26
C LEU A 107 52.13 9.86 5.03
N PRO A 108 50.99 9.61 4.36
CA PRO A 108 50.55 10.42 3.21
C PRO A 108 50.41 11.89 3.57
N ASP A 109 50.85 12.77 2.67
CA ASP A 109 50.86 14.22 2.90
C ASP A 109 49.44 14.77 3.07
N GLU A 110 48.45 14.21 2.38
CA GLU A 110 47.04 14.60 2.54
C GLU A 110 46.48 14.28 3.94
N ILE A 111 47.03 13.26 4.61
CA ILE A 111 46.67 12.93 6.00
C ILE A 111 47.35 13.90 6.96
N LYS A 112 48.61 14.27 6.71
CA LYS A 112 49.33 15.30 7.49
C LYS A 112 48.60 16.63 7.41
N GLU A 113 48.29 17.09 6.19
CA GLU A 113 47.58 18.35 5.95
C GLU A 113 46.19 18.35 6.62
N ARG A 114 45.48 17.21 6.63
CA ARG A 114 44.19 17.11 7.33
C ARG A 114 44.33 17.19 8.85
N GLN A 115 45.37 16.60 9.42
CA GLN A 115 45.65 16.66 10.86
C GLN A 115 46.04 18.09 11.28
N GLU A 116 46.94 18.73 10.52
CA GLU A 116 47.37 20.11 10.77
C GLU A 116 46.21 21.13 10.66
N ASN A 117 45.31 20.97 9.68
CA ASN A 117 44.12 21.80 9.54
C ASN A 117 43.05 21.52 10.62
N GLY A 118 42.96 20.27 11.10
CA GLY A 118 42.07 19.88 12.20
C GLY A 118 42.53 20.41 13.57
N GLU A 119 43.84 20.52 13.79
CA GLU A 119 44.42 21.12 15.00
C GLU A 119 44.30 22.64 15.01
N GLN A 120 44.39 23.30 13.84
CA GLN A 120 44.19 24.75 13.70
C GLN A 120 42.74 25.22 13.94
N THR A 121 41.74 24.35 13.74
CA THR A 121 40.32 24.68 14.02
C THR A 121 39.91 24.44 15.49
N GLY A 122 40.72 23.71 16.28
CA GLY A 122 40.51 23.51 17.72
C GLY A 122 41.16 24.56 18.63
N ALA A 123 42.03 25.41 18.09
CA ALA A 123 42.73 26.46 18.83
C ALA A 123 42.10 27.83 18.57
N ASN A 124 40.85 28.04 19.01
CA ASN A 124 40.35 29.39 19.22
C ASN A 124 40.47 29.70 20.73
N PRO A 125 41.44 30.51 21.17
CA PRO A 125 41.43 31.03 22.53
C PRO A 125 40.22 31.95 22.69
N MET A 126 39.52 31.83 23.82
CA MET A 126 38.48 32.79 24.23
C MET A 126 38.96 34.24 24.16
#